data_AF-A0A5C7MAQ7-F1
#
_entry.id   AF-A0A5C7MAQ7-F1
#
_cell.length_a   1.000
_cell.length_b   1.000
_cell.length_c   1.000
_cell.angle_alpha   90.00
_cell.angle_beta   90.00
_cell.angle_gamma   90.00
#
_symmetry.space_group_name_H-M   'P 1'
#
loop_
_entity.id
_entity.type
_entity.pdbx_description
1 polymer ?
#
loop_
_entity_poly.entity_id
_entity_poly.type
_entity_poly.pdbx_seq_one_letter_code
_entity_poly.pdbx_strand_id
1 'polypeptide(L)'
;MSNESRQITVAIVGAGMSGLIAARDLQRQGVDVMVLEAADRVGGRTLAETSALGSRLDLGGQWIGQGHHRFEQLVDELGATRFQMHTPKAPAIIDGSQTVAPNSPSALVANAALVVAELLSRLPVTRRWNSVALESWLHRIPSDR
;
A
#
# COMPACT_ATOMS: atom_id res chain seq x y z
N MET A 1 -35.83 11.82 -10.99
CA MET A 1 -34.57 11.96 -11.73
C MET A 1 -34.39 10.68 -12.52
N SER A 2 -34.51 10.74 -13.84
CA SER A 2 -34.30 9.58 -14.71
C SER A 2 -32.86 9.10 -14.59
N ASN A 3 -32.70 7.82 -14.25
CA ASN A 3 -31.40 7.14 -14.20
C ASN A 3 -30.96 6.85 -15.64
N GLU A 4 -30.37 7.82 -16.32
CA GLU A 4 -29.71 7.56 -17.59
C GLU A 4 -28.44 6.74 -17.34
N SER A 5 -28.36 5.56 -17.95
CA SER A 5 -27.18 4.70 -17.89
C SER A 5 -26.05 5.32 -18.72
N ARG A 6 -25.12 6.00 -18.04
CA ARG A 6 -23.85 6.41 -18.67
C ARG A 6 -23.09 5.16 -19.10
N GLN A 7 -22.75 5.07 -20.38
CA GLN A 7 -21.85 4.03 -20.89
C GLN A 7 -20.43 4.34 -20.42
N ILE A 8 -19.89 3.50 -19.54
CA ILE A 8 -18.56 3.66 -18.95
C ILE A 8 -17.71 2.47 -19.38
N THR A 9 -16.48 2.73 -19.81
CA THR A 9 -15.57 1.69 -20.30
C THR A 9 -14.95 0.89 -19.14
N VAL A 10 -14.60 1.55 -18.04
CA VAL A 10 -13.96 0.90 -16.89
C VAL A 10 -14.56 1.40 -15.57
N ALA A 11 -15.00 0.47 -14.73
CA ALA A 11 -15.37 0.74 -13.34
C ALA A 11 -14.21 0.36 -12.40
N ILE A 12 -13.87 1.26 -11.48
CA ILE A 12 -12.85 1.06 -10.44
C ILE A 12 -13.57 1.05 -9.09
N VAL A 13 -13.41 -0.03 -8.34
CA VAL A 13 -14.02 -0.17 -7.01
C VAL A 13 -12.97 0.17 -5.94
N GLY A 14 -13.21 1.27 -5.23
CA GLY A 14 -12.36 1.85 -4.19
C GLY A 14 -11.61 3.10 -4.67
N ALA A 15 -11.87 4.24 -4.04
CA ALA A 15 -11.15 5.51 -4.22
C ALA A 15 -9.98 5.66 -3.22
N GLY A 16 -9.32 4.55 -2.89
CA GLY A 16 -8.00 4.57 -2.25
C GLY A 16 -6.90 4.97 -3.25
N MET A 17 -5.68 5.17 -2.75
CA MET A 17 -4.54 5.58 -3.59
C MET A 17 -4.36 4.74 -4.87
N SER A 18 -4.49 3.41 -4.78
CA SER A 18 -4.39 2.53 -5.97
C SER A 18 -5.48 2.80 -7.00
N GLY A 19 -6.73 2.97 -6.57
CA GLY A 19 -7.85 3.22 -7.49
C GLY A 19 -7.79 4.60 -8.12
N LEU A 20 -7.40 5.62 -7.34
CA LEU A 20 -7.20 6.98 -7.85
C LEU A 20 -6.05 7.07 -8.87
N ILE A 21 -4.93 6.38 -8.62
CA ILE A 21 -3.83 6.33 -9.60
C ILE A 21 -4.24 5.58 -10.86
N ALA A 22 -4.94 4.45 -10.73
CA ALA A 22 -5.47 3.73 -11.89
C ALA A 22 -6.45 4.60 -12.71
N ALA A 23 -7.36 5.31 -12.04
CA ALA A 23 -8.30 6.21 -12.69
C ALA A 23 -7.58 7.33 -13.44
N ARG A 24 -6.59 7.97 -12.78
CA ARG A 24 -5.76 9.02 -13.38
C ARG A 24 -5.04 8.53 -14.63
N ASP A 25 -4.40 7.37 -14.55
CA ASP A 25 -3.58 6.83 -15.64
C ASP A 25 -4.43 6.36 -16.83
N LEU A 26 -5.63 5.81 -16.58
CA LEU A 26 -6.62 5.48 -17.61
C LEU A 26 -7.23 6.73 -18.25
N GLN A 27 -7.58 7.73 -17.45
CA GLN A 27 -8.12 8.99 -17.95
C GLN A 27 -7.12 9.74 -18.83
N ARG A 28 -5.82 9.69 -18.48
CA ARG A 28 -4.73 10.22 -19.34
C ARG A 28 -4.65 9.54 -20.71
N GLN A 29 -5.15 8.33 -20.84
CA GLN A 29 -5.24 7.58 -22.10
C GLN A 29 -6.58 7.76 -22.81
N GLY A 30 -7.46 8.65 -22.32
CA GLY A 30 -8.76 8.93 -22.91
C GLY A 30 -9.84 7.87 -22.62
N VAL A 31 -9.64 7.00 -21.64
CA VAL A 31 -10.63 5.99 -21.24
C VAL A 31 -11.67 6.61 -20.30
N ASP A 32 -12.97 6.37 -20.55
CA ASP A 32 -14.03 6.80 -19.63
C ASP A 32 -14.05 5.88 -18.40
N VAL A 33 -13.87 6.47 -17.22
CA VAL A 33 -13.73 5.76 -15.95
C VAL A 33 -14.76 6.22 -14.93
N MET A 34 -15.28 5.27 -14.15
CA MET A 34 -16.09 5.55 -12.97
C MET A 34 -15.43 4.93 -11.74
N VAL A 35 -15.19 5.74 -10.71
CA VAL A 35 -14.69 5.28 -9.43
C VAL A 35 -15.84 5.19 -8.44
N LEU A 36 -16.03 4.01 -7.85
CA LEU A 36 -17.05 3.74 -6.84
C LEU A 36 -16.36 3.61 -5.48
N GLU A 37 -16.74 4.42 -4.51
CA GLU A 37 -16.21 4.37 -3.15
C GLU A 37 -17.36 4.10 -2.18
N ALA A 38 -17.11 3.24 -1.20
CA ALA A 38 -18.09 2.88 -0.19
C ALA A 38 -18.11 3.89 0.96
N ALA A 39 -16.97 4.51 1.26
CA ALA A 39 -16.84 5.58 2.24
C ALA A 39 -17.40 6.92 1.71
N ASP A 40 -17.64 7.83 2.64
CA ASP A 40 -17.99 9.23 2.38
C ASP A 40 -16.79 10.10 1.95
N ARG A 41 -15.60 9.50 1.86
CA ARG A 41 -14.35 10.17 1.51
C ARG A 41 -13.46 9.29 0.63
N VAL A 42 -12.57 9.94 -0.09
CA VAL A 42 -11.48 9.30 -0.82
C VAL A 42 -10.25 9.04 0.08
N GLY A 43 -9.24 8.36 -0.47
CA GLY A 43 -7.96 8.09 0.18
C GLY A 43 -7.85 6.70 0.79
N GLY A 44 -8.98 6.06 1.13
CA GLY A 44 -8.99 4.72 1.72
C GLY A 44 -8.18 4.67 3.01
N ARG A 45 -7.12 3.86 3.05
CA ARG A 45 -6.23 3.70 4.21
C ARG A 45 -5.30 4.89 4.48
N THR A 46 -5.29 5.92 3.64
CA THR A 46 -4.64 7.19 3.95
C THR A 46 -5.72 8.19 4.36
N LEU A 47 -5.60 8.72 5.58
CA LEU A 47 -6.49 9.72 6.13
C LEU A 47 -5.65 10.71 6.89
N ALA A 48 -5.92 11.99 6.69
CA ALA A 48 -5.36 13.02 7.52
C ALA A 48 -6.48 13.87 8.12
N GLU A 49 -6.38 14.12 9.41
CA GLU A 49 -7.35 14.86 10.20
C GLU A 49 -6.68 16.03 10.91
N THR A 50 -7.47 17.03 11.27
CA THR A 50 -7.01 18.12 12.14
C THR A 50 -7.51 17.88 13.54
N SER A 51 -6.60 17.81 14.52
CA SER A 51 -6.96 17.62 15.92
C SER A 51 -7.68 18.86 16.48
N ALA A 52 -8.35 18.69 17.61
CA ALA A 52 -8.98 19.80 18.34
C ALA A 52 -7.99 20.92 18.73
N LEU A 53 -6.69 20.62 18.76
CA LEU A 53 -5.61 21.57 19.05
C LEU A 53 -5.03 22.23 17.77
N GLY A 54 -5.59 21.95 16.60
CA GLY A 54 -5.15 22.50 15.32
C GLY A 54 -3.99 21.74 14.64
N SER A 55 -3.51 20.65 15.24
CA SER A 55 -2.43 19.85 14.65
C SER A 55 -2.96 18.92 13.56
N ARG A 56 -2.24 18.83 12.45
CA ARG A 56 -2.52 17.82 11.43
C ARG A 56 -1.95 16.46 11.82
N LEU A 57 -2.78 15.43 11.72
CA LEU A 57 -2.46 14.04 12.08
C LEU A 57 -2.77 13.13 10.90
N ASP A 58 -1.85 12.26 10.51
CA ASP A 58 -2.18 11.16 9.61
C ASP A 58 -2.64 9.95 10.44
N LEU A 59 -3.83 9.43 10.14
CA LEU A 59 -4.48 8.32 10.84
C LEU A 59 -4.39 7.01 10.04
N GLY A 60 -3.46 6.94 9.10
CA GLY A 60 -3.39 5.90 8.07
C GLY A 60 -1.97 5.62 7.61
N GLY A 61 -1.77 5.36 6.31
CA GLY A 61 -0.43 5.27 5.74
C GLY A 61 0.30 6.62 5.75
N GLN A 62 1.51 6.67 6.32
CA GLN A 62 2.26 7.92 6.59
C GLN A 62 3.69 7.91 6.04
N TRP A 63 4.28 6.72 5.84
CA TRP A 63 5.72 6.58 5.59
C TRP A 63 6.04 6.28 4.13
N ILE A 64 7.01 7.02 3.58
CA ILE A 64 7.67 6.72 2.31
C ILE A 64 9.07 6.21 2.66
N GLY A 65 9.35 4.95 2.34
CA GLY A 65 10.61 4.29 2.63
C GLY A 65 11.58 4.29 1.44
N GLN A 66 12.80 3.85 1.71
CA GLN A 66 13.81 3.60 0.69
C GLN A 66 13.28 2.62 -0.38
N GLY A 67 13.46 2.95 -1.65
CA GLY A 67 13.01 2.12 -2.78
C GLY A 67 11.60 2.42 -3.30
N HIS A 68 10.86 3.35 -2.67
CA HIS A 68 9.52 3.76 -3.12
C HIS A 68 9.57 4.79 -4.28
N HIS A 69 10.38 4.54 -5.31
CA HIS A 69 10.68 5.51 -6.38
C HIS A 69 9.45 6.05 -7.11
N ARG A 70 8.43 5.21 -7.35
CA ARG A 70 7.17 5.65 -7.98
C ARG A 70 6.38 6.60 -7.09
N PHE A 71 6.43 6.40 -5.77
CA PHE A 71 5.78 7.27 -4.81
C PHE A 71 6.53 8.61 -4.71
N GLU A 72 7.87 8.57 -4.69
CA GLU A 72 8.70 9.79 -4.71
C GLU A 72 8.41 10.65 -5.95
N GLN A 73 8.34 10.03 -7.14
CA GLN A 73 7.97 10.71 -8.39
C GLN A 73 6.56 11.32 -8.33
N LEU A 74 5.59 10.59 -7.76
CA LEU A 74 4.23 11.09 -7.59
C LEU A 74 4.19 12.30 -6.65
N VAL A 75 4.97 12.28 -5.57
CA VAL A 75 5.08 13.39 -4.63
C VAL A 75 5.67 14.63 -5.31
N ASP A 76 6.71 14.43 -6.14
CA ASP A 76 7.31 15.51 -6.94
C ASP A 76 6.31 16.08 -7.95
N GLU A 77 5.59 15.23 -8.67
CA GLU A 77 4.56 15.62 -9.64
C GLU A 77 3.44 16.45 -9.00
N LEU A 78 3.04 16.10 -7.77
CA LEU A 78 2.00 16.79 -7.02
C LEU A 78 2.51 18.04 -6.28
N GLY A 79 3.82 18.32 -6.31
CA GLY A 79 4.42 19.41 -5.55
C GLY A 79 4.27 19.26 -4.03
N ALA A 80 4.13 18.02 -3.54
CA ALA A 80 3.93 17.75 -2.12
C ALA A 80 5.24 17.79 -1.34
N THR A 81 5.17 18.23 -0.08
CA THR A 81 6.35 18.33 0.79
C THR A 81 6.66 16.99 1.46
N ARG A 82 7.95 16.66 1.56
CA ARG A 82 8.47 15.52 2.35
C ARG A 82 9.29 16.05 3.51
N PHE A 83 9.27 15.34 4.63
CA PHE A 83 10.17 15.59 5.75
C PHE A 83 10.79 14.28 6.22
N GLN A 84 12.02 14.36 6.72
CA GLN A 84 12.71 13.18 7.24
C GLN A 84 12.19 12.85 8.64
N MET A 85 11.70 11.61 8.82
CA MET A 85 11.44 11.06 10.15
C MET A 85 12.77 10.87 10.87
N HIS A 86 12.92 11.52 12.02
CA HIS A 86 14.09 11.34 12.87
C HIS A 86 13.88 10.09 13.73
N THR A 87 14.38 8.95 13.24
CA THR A 87 14.38 7.66 13.95
C THR A 87 15.81 7.24 14.27
N PRO A 88 16.07 6.60 15.42
CA PRO A 88 17.38 6.02 15.72
C PRO A 88 17.84 5.08 14.60
N LYS A 89 19.17 5.03 14.35
CA LYS A 89 19.75 4.20 13.29
C LYS A 89 19.52 2.70 13.47
N ALA A 90 19.30 2.26 14.71
CA ALA A 90 19.04 0.87 15.05
C ALA A 90 17.71 0.78 15.80
N PRO A 91 16.85 -0.21 15.46
CA PRO A 91 15.65 -0.47 16.23
C PRO A 91 16.03 -0.94 17.64
N ALA A 92 15.31 -0.45 18.65
CA ALA A 92 15.36 -1.03 19.98
C ALA A 92 14.35 -2.19 20.06
N ILE A 93 14.76 -3.31 20.65
CA ILE A 93 13.87 -4.42 20.95
C ILE A 93 13.43 -4.25 22.40
N ILE A 94 12.13 -4.12 22.63
CA ILE A 94 11.53 -3.93 23.96
C ILE A 94 10.74 -5.20 24.32
N ASP A 95 11.05 -5.80 25.46
CA ASP A 95 10.33 -6.92 26.06
C ASP A 95 9.74 -6.47 27.40
N GLY A 96 8.43 -6.19 27.40
CA GLY A 96 7.75 -5.57 28.53
C GLY A 96 8.34 -4.20 28.89
N SER A 97 8.90 -4.09 30.10
CA SER A 97 9.57 -2.87 30.57
C SER A 97 11.08 -2.85 30.30
N GLN A 98 11.64 -3.90 29.72
CA GLN A 98 13.09 -4.03 29.50
C GLN A 98 13.45 -3.81 28.04
N THR A 99 14.61 -3.20 27.80
CA THR A 99 15.22 -3.17 26.48
C THR A 99 16.18 -4.35 26.35
N VAL A 100 16.00 -5.18 25.32
CA VAL A 100 16.87 -6.32 25.05
C VAL A 100 18.22 -5.80 24.55
N ALA A 101 19.29 -6.18 25.24
CA ALA A 101 20.65 -5.81 24.83
C ALA A 101 20.99 -6.45 23.47
N PRO A 102 21.66 -5.72 22.54
CA PRO A 102 22.00 -6.25 21.22
C PRO A 102 22.88 -7.52 21.25
N ASN A 103 23.62 -7.73 22.33
CA ASN A 103 24.51 -8.87 22.56
C ASN A 103 23.91 -9.94 23.48
N SER A 104 22.61 -9.91 23.76
CA SER A 104 21.96 -10.95 24.55
C SER A 104 21.94 -12.29 23.79
N PRO A 105 21.86 -13.44 24.48
CA PRO A 105 21.77 -14.75 23.82
C PRO A 105 20.59 -14.85 22.83
N SER A 106 19.43 -14.28 23.18
CA SER A 106 18.26 -14.25 22.30
C SER A 106 18.48 -13.39 21.07
N ALA A 107 19.11 -12.21 21.22
CA ALA A 107 19.44 -11.34 20.10
C ALA A 107 20.44 -12.00 19.14
N LEU A 108 21.46 -12.71 19.66
CA LEU A 108 22.44 -13.41 18.82
C LEU A 108 21.80 -14.52 17.99
N VAL A 109 20.94 -15.35 18.61
CA VAL A 109 20.20 -16.42 17.92
C VAL A 109 19.26 -15.83 16.86
N ALA A 110 18.53 -14.76 17.19
CA ALA A 110 17.63 -14.10 16.25
C ALA A 110 18.39 -13.50 15.05
N ASN A 111 19.51 -12.82 15.28
CA ASN A 111 20.34 -12.29 14.20
C ASN A 111 20.89 -13.41 13.29
N ALA A 112 21.37 -14.52 13.87
CA ALA A 112 21.82 -15.68 13.09
C ALA A 112 20.68 -16.24 12.22
N ALA A 113 19.48 -16.38 12.78
CA ALA A 113 18.31 -16.84 12.04
C ALA A 113 17.92 -15.88 10.91
N LEU A 114 17.97 -14.56 11.15
CA LEU A 114 17.68 -13.53 10.13
C LEU A 114 18.72 -13.53 9.01
N VAL A 115 20.01 -13.71 9.33
CA VAL A 115 21.06 -13.85 8.31
C VAL A 115 20.83 -15.09 7.45
N VAL A 116 20.48 -16.22 8.06
CA VAL A 116 20.12 -17.43 7.30
C VAL A 116 18.89 -17.18 6.44
N ALA A 117 17.85 -16.55 6.97
CA ALA A 117 16.64 -16.23 6.21
C ALA A 117 16.92 -15.28 5.03
N GLU A 118 17.78 -14.28 5.20
CA GLU A 118 18.21 -13.37 4.14
C GLU A 118 19.06 -14.08 3.07
N LEU A 119 19.91 -15.02 3.46
CA LEU A 119 20.64 -15.86 2.50
C LEU A 119 19.69 -16.78 1.72
N LEU A 120 18.71 -17.38 2.40
CA LEU A 120 17.69 -18.22 1.79
C LEU A 120 16.74 -17.42 0.89
N SER A 121 16.43 -16.16 1.23
CA SER A 121 15.54 -15.29 0.43
C SER A 121 16.16 -14.92 -0.93
N ARG A 122 17.50 -14.91 -1.00
CA ARG A 122 18.27 -14.70 -2.23
C ARG A 122 18.36 -15.94 -3.10
N LEU A 123 18.03 -17.13 -2.56
CA LEU A 123 17.91 -18.31 -3.41
C LEU A 123 16.74 -18.09 -4.38
N PRO A 124 16.90 -18.47 -5.66
CA PRO A 124 15.83 -18.32 -6.63
C PRO A 124 14.63 -19.20 -6.25
N VAL A 125 13.65 -18.62 -5.55
CA VAL A 125 12.33 -19.24 -5.46
C VAL A 125 11.69 -19.05 -6.82
N THR A 126 11.29 -20.14 -7.46
CA THR A 126 10.45 -20.06 -8.66
C THR A 126 9.19 -19.29 -8.29
N ARG A 127 9.15 -18.03 -8.73
CA ARG A 127 7.98 -17.17 -8.60
C ARG A 127 6.87 -17.79 -9.45
N ARG A 128 6.12 -18.72 -8.86
CA ARG A 128 4.74 -19.02 -9.29
C ARG A 128 3.91 -17.80 -8.93
N TRP A 129 4.09 -16.73 -9.68
CA TRP A 129 3.02 -15.76 -9.79
C TRP A 129 1.84 -16.55 -10.34
N ASN A 130 0.75 -16.57 -9.58
CA ASN A 130 -0.48 -17.23 -9.99
C ASN A 130 -0.85 -16.68 -11.37
N SER A 131 -0.57 -17.45 -12.42
CA SER A 131 -1.07 -17.25 -13.77
C SER A 131 -2.54 -17.62 -13.86
N VAL A 132 -3.27 -17.54 -12.75
CA VAL A 132 -4.71 -17.76 -12.73
C VAL A 132 -5.31 -16.49 -13.33
N ALA A 133 -5.51 -16.53 -14.65
CA ALA A 133 -6.30 -15.53 -15.32
C ALA A 133 -7.69 -15.50 -14.65
N LEU A 134 -8.26 -14.31 -14.49
CA LEU A 134 -9.62 -14.14 -14.00
C LEU A 134 -10.59 -15.03 -14.78
N GLU A 135 -10.39 -15.13 -16.10
CA GLU A 135 -11.10 -16.05 -16.99
C GLU A 135 -11.03 -17.52 -16.54
N SER A 136 -9.83 -18.03 -16.21
CA SER A 136 -9.64 -19.40 -15.71
C SER A 136 -10.32 -19.65 -14.36
N TRP A 137 -10.52 -18.61 -13.54
CA TRP A 137 -11.29 -18.70 -12.30
C TRP A 137 -12.79 -18.64 -12.57
N LEU A 138 -13.24 -17.74 -13.45
CA LEU A 138 -14.64 -17.58 -13.83
C LEU A 138 -15.22 -18.86 -14.45
N HIS A 139 -14.44 -19.60 -15.24
CA HIS A 139 -14.85 -20.91 -15.77
C HIS A 139 -15.13 -21.99 -14.71
N ARG A 140 -14.70 -21.79 -13.45
CA ARG A 140 -14.93 -22.74 -12.35
C ARG A 140 -16.23 -22.47 -11.60
N ILE A 141 -16.87 -21.33 -11.83
CA ILE A 141 -18.16 -21.00 -11.22
C ILE A 141 -19.23 -21.62 -12.12
N PRO A 142 -20.08 -22.53 -11.62
CA PRO A 142 -21.25 -22.98 -12.36
C PRO A 142 -22.10 -21.76 -12.69
N SER A 143 -22.22 -21.43 -13.97
CA SER A 143 -23.17 -20.40 -14.38
C SER A 143 -24.56 -21.02 -14.35
N ASP A 144 -25.34 -20.71 -13.32
CA ASP A 144 -26.80 -20.90 -13.38
C ASP A 144 -27.37 -19.82 -14.32
N ARG A 145 -27.21 -20.07 -15.62
CA ARG A 145 -27.98 -19.46 -16.71
C ARG A 145 -28.27 -20.49 -17.78
#